data_AF-A0A0N5BHF9-F1
#
_entry.id   AF-A0A0N5BHF9-F1
#
_cell.length_a   1.000
_cell.length_b   1.000
_cell.length_c   1.000
_cell.angle_alpha   90.00
_cell.angle_beta   90.00
_cell.angle_gamma   90.00
#
_symmetry.space_group_name_H-M   'P 1'
#
loop_
_entity.id
_entity.type
_entity.pdbx_description
1 polymer ?
#
loop_
_entity_poly.entity_id
_entity_poly.type
_entity_poly.pdbx_seq_one_letter_code
_entity_poly.pdbx_strand_id
1 'polypeptide(L)'
;MGNVTWSDPYIKNVTAALYNTKNSFTCDTAKLTSNKTFILSKYVGGEFNKEDFIVNITYTYNGQGKSLVNKIPDNCTNKDSYTTTVGYNYNEKKDYTCVLKNITLTNE
;
A
#
# COMPACT_ATOMS: atom_id res chain seq x y z
N MET A 1 5.31 -1.24 -1.78
CA MET A 1 5.96 0.00 -1.32
C MET A 1 5.52 1.15 -2.20
N GLY A 2 5.52 2.38 -1.68
CA GLY A 2 5.22 3.57 -2.46
C GLY A 2 5.73 4.83 -1.78
N ASN A 3 5.67 5.95 -2.49
CA ASN A 3 5.95 7.28 -1.96
C ASN A 3 4.75 8.18 -2.28
N VAL A 4 4.26 8.89 -1.25
CA VAL A 4 3.16 9.84 -1.39
C VAL A 4 3.69 11.22 -1.00
N THR A 5 3.48 12.20 -1.88
CA THR A 5 3.90 13.58 -1.68
C THR A 5 2.69 14.51 -1.65
N TRP A 6 2.74 15.50 -0.78
CA TRP A 6 1.82 16.62 -0.77
C TRP A 6 2.52 17.88 -0.28
N SER A 7 2.18 19.02 -0.87
CA SER A 7 2.68 20.35 -0.50
C SER A 7 1.61 21.26 0.10
N ASP A 8 0.33 20.90 -0.06
CA ASP A 8 -0.78 21.69 0.45
C ASP A 8 -0.92 21.52 1.99
N PRO A 9 -0.85 22.61 2.78
CA PRO A 9 -0.91 22.55 4.24
C PRO A 9 -2.29 22.14 4.79
N TYR A 10 -3.34 22.17 3.97
CA TYR A 10 -4.68 21.74 4.34
C TYR A 10 -4.87 20.22 4.22
N ILE A 11 -3.89 19.50 3.64
CA ILE A 11 -3.86 18.04 3.62
C ILE A 11 -3.34 17.51 4.95
N LYS A 12 -4.18 16.75 5.65
CA LYS A 12 -3.89 16.18 6.98
C LYS A 12 -4.31 14.71 7.06
N ASN A 13 -3.86 14.02 8.11
CA ASN A 13 -4.29 12.65 8.46
C ASN A 13 -4.11 11.63 7.33
N VAL A 14 -3.02 11.74 6.57
CA VAL A 14 -2.79 10.87 5.41
C VAL A 14 -2.46 9.45 5.86
N THR A 15 -3.24 8.48 5.38
CA THR A 15 -3.09 7.06 5.71
C THR A 15 -3.21 6.24 4.42
N ALA A 16 -2.41 5.19 4.28
CA ALA A 16 -2.59 4.17 3.24
C ALA A 16 -3.08 2.87 3.86
N ALA A 17 -3.95 2.17 3.15
CA ALA A 17 -4.47 0.88 3.56
C ALA A 17 -4.49 -0.10 2.38
N LEU A 18 -4.01 -1.32 2.61
CA LEU A 18 -4.12 -2.42 1.67
C LEU A 18 -5.42 -3.16 1.96
N TYR A 19 -6.30 -3.24 0.97
CA TYR A 19 -7.57 -3.95 1.07
C TYR A 19 -7.57 -5.17 0.16
N ASN A 20 -8.25 -6.22 0.63
CA ASN A 20 -8.70 -7.30 -0.24
C ASN A 20 -10.17 -7.01 -0.61
N THR A 21 -10.50 -7.04 -1.89
CA THR A 21 -11.83 -6.69 -2.40
C THR A 21 -12.83 -7.85 -2.30
N LYS A 22 -12.35 -9.09 -2.13
CA LYS A 22 -13.21 -10.28 -1.97
C LYS A 22 -13.66 -10.49 -0.53
N ASN A 23 -12.77 -10.23 0.41
CA ASN A 23 -13.04 -10.35 1.83
C ASN A 23 -12.88 -8.94 2.39
N SER A 24 -13.97 -8.28 2.80
CA SER A 24 -14.08 -6.85 3.20
C SER A 24 -13.19 -6.39 4.38
N PHE A 25 -11.96 -6.87 4.45
CA PHE A 25 -11.00 -6.72 5.51
C PHE A 25 -9.81 -5.91 5.03
N THR A 26 -9.46 -4.91 5.83
CA THR A 26 -8.18 -4.23 5.75
C THR A 26 -7.07 -5.24 6.07
N CYS A 27 -6.13 -5.38 5.15
CA CYS A 27 -5.01 -6.30 5.29
C CYS A 27 -3.86 -5.67 6.08
N ASP A 28 -3.59 -4.39 5.82
CA ASP A 28 -2.55 -3.61 6.49
C ASP A 28 -2.84 -2.12 6.35
N THR A 29 -2.29 -1.31 7.25
CA THR A 29 -2.44 0.15 7.27
C THR A 29 -1.15 0.84 7.66
N ALA A 30 -0.84 1.96 7.04
CA ALA A 30 0.31 2.80 7.37
C ALA A 30 -0.09 4.27 7.43
N LYS A 31 0.28 4.97 8.51
CA LYS A 31 0.26 6.43 8.55
C LYS A 31 1.38 6.96 7.67
N LEU A 32 1.06 7.92 6.79
CA LEU A 32 2.02 8.43 5.83
C LEU A 32 2.68 9.72 6.35
N THR A 33 3.95 9.89 5.99
CA THR A 33 4.67 11.15 6.10
C THR A 33 5.03 11.60 4.70
N SER A 34 4.82 12.89 4.38
CA SER A 34 5.07 13.42 3.03
C SER A 34 6.51 13.13 2.60
N ASN A 35 6.66 12.69 1.35
CA ASN A 35 7.95 12.36 0.74
C ASN A 35 8.75 11.27 1.51
N LYS A 36 8.08 10.39 2.25
CA LYS A 36 8.69 9.19 2.83
C LYS A 36 8.09 7.94 2.22
N THR A 37 8.95 6.95 2.02
CA THR A 37 8.53 5.62 1.57
C THR A 37 7.70 4.94 2.65
N PHE A 38 6.61 4.31 2.24
CA PHE A 38 5.81 3.43 3.10
C PHE A 38 5.76 2.02 2.52
N ILE A 39 5.48 1.06 3.40
CA ILE A 39 5.34 -0.36 3.07
C ILE A 39 3.99 -0.81 3.63
N LEU A 40 3.27 -1.58 2.82
CA LEU A 40 2.08 -2.33 3.21
C LEU A 40 2.35 -3.79 2.84
N SER A 41 1.95 -4.72 3.69
CA SER A 41 2.23 -6.13 3.52
C SER A 41 1.07 -6.99 3.95
N LYS A 42 0.87 -8.13 3.28
CA LYS A 42 -0.08 -9.15 3.72
C LYS A 42 0.57 -10.50 3.51
N TYR A 43 0.47 -11.36 4.52
CA TYR A 43 0.75 -12.77 4.32
C TYR A 43 -0.42 -13.42 3.58
N VAL A 44 -0.11 -14.08 2.45
CA VAL A 44 -1.09 -14.88 1.72
C VAL A 44 -0.63 -16.33 1.74
N GLY A 45 -1.38 -17.19 2.42
CA GLY A 45 -1.18 -18.63 2.34
C GLY A 45 -1.91 -19.17 1.12
N GLY A 46 -1.17 -19.74 0.17
CA GLY A 46 -1.73 -20.32 -1.05
C GLY A 46 -1.84 -19.35 -2.23
N GLU A 47 -2.64 -19.73 -3.22
CA GLU A 47 -2.86 -18.92 -4.44
C GLU A 47 -3.61 -17.63 -4.13
N PHE A 48 -3.25 -16.55 -4.81
CA PHE A 48 -3.95 -15.28 -4.73
C PHE A 48 -3.95 -14.58 -6.07
N ASN A 49 -4.99 -13.78 -6.32
CA ASN A 49 -5.04 -12.90 -7.48
C ASN A 49 -4.72 -11.48 -7.02
N LYS A 50 -3.68 -10.87 -7.58
CA LYS A 50 -3.30 -9.47 -7.29
C LYS A 50 -4.45 -8.47 -7.55
N GLU A 51 -5.34 -8.81 -8.48
CA GLU A 51 -6.52 -8.01 -8.85
C GLU A 51 -7.57 -7.94 -7.72
N ASP A 52 -7.50 -8.87 -6.77
CA ASP A 52 -8.33 -8.86 -5.56
C ASP A 52 -7.81 -7.85 -4.53
N PHE A 53 -6.77 -7.08 -4.84
CA PHE A 53 -6.16 -6.14 -3.92
C PHE A 53 -6.13 -4.71 -4.47
N ILE A 54 -6.34 -3.75 -3.56
CA ILE A 54 -6.24 -2.32 -3.84
C ILE A 54 -5.50 -1.62 -2.69
N VAL A 55 -4.86 -0.51 -3.01
CA VAL A 55 -4.31 0.42 -2.01
C VAL A 55 -5.20 1.65 -1.99
N ASN A 56 -5.81 1.93 -0.86
CA ASN A 56 -6.60 3.13 -0.66
C ASN A 56 -5.81 4.13 0.19
N ILE A 57 -5.61 5.34 -0.31
CA ILE A 57 -4.99 6.44 0.43
C ILE A 57 -6.09 7.38 0.87
N THR A 58 -6.27 7.54 2.16
CA THR A 58 -7.25 8.47 2.74
C THR A 58 -6.53 9.66 3.35
N TYR A 59 -7.16 10.83 3.26
CA TYR A 59 -6.66 12.07 3.84
C TYR A 59 -7.81 13.03 4.11
N THR A 60 -7.55 14.05 4.92
CA THR A 60 -8.45 15.16 5.15
C THR A 60 -7.95 16.36 4.34
N TYR A 61 -8.82 17.00 3.58
CA TYR A 61 -8.55 18.28 2.90
C TYR A 61 -9.63 19.29 3.29
N ASN A 62 -9.24 20.44 3.86
CA ASN A 62 -10.18 21.46 4.35
C ASN A 62 -11.32 20.90 5.23
N GLY A 63 -10.98 19.95 6.10
CA GLY A 63 -11.96 19.29 7.00
C GLY A 63 -12.82 18.21 6.34
N GLN A 64 -12.71 18.00 5.03
CA GLN A 64 -13.44 16.97 4.31
C GLN A 64 -12.59 15.71 4.12
N GLY A 65 -13.20 14.54 4.31
CA GLY A 65 -12.57 13.26 4.00
C GLY A 65 -12.42 13.06 2.50
N LYS A 66 -11.23 12.65 2.07
CA LYS A 66 -10.88 12.32 0.68
C LYS A 66 -10.24 10.94 0.62
N SER A 67 -10.38 10.27 -0.51
CA SER A 67 -9.80 8.94 -0.74
C SER A 67 -9.35 8.76 -2.18
N LEU A 68 -8.19 8.14 -2.37
CA LEU A 68 -7.65 7.75 -3.67
C LEU A 68 -7.40 6.25 -3.69
N VAL A 69 -8.13 5.55 -4.56
CA VAL A 69 -8.00 4.10 -4.73
C VAL A 69 -7.05 3.79 -5.88
N ASN A 70 -5.99 3.05 -5.59
CA ASN A 70 -5.00 2.61 -6.55
C ASN A 70 -5.05 1.08 -6.66
N LYS A 71 -5.12 0.58 -7.91
CA LYS A 71 -4.95 -0.85 -8.17
C LYS A 71 -3.49 -1.25 -7.96
N ILE A 72 -3.27 -2.51 -7.61
CA ILE A 72 -1.92 -3.08 -7.59
C ILE A 72 -1.37 -3.07 -9.03
N PRO A 73 -0.19 -2.48 -9.28
CA PRO A 73 0.40 -2.42 -10.62
C PRO A 73 0.66 -3.81 -11.21
N ASP A 74 0.62 -3.91 -12.54
CA ASP A 74 0.85 -5.20 -13.20
C ASP A 74 2.29 -5.69 -13.10
N ASN A 75 3.24 -4.77 -12.98
CA ASN A 75 4.67 -5.01 -12.96
C ASN A 75 5.23 -5.39 -11.56
N CYS A 76 4.41 -6.00 -10.70
CA CYS A 76 4.89 -6.56 -9.44
C CYS A 76 5.91 -7.65 -9.72
N THR A 77 7.15 -7.45 -9.24
CA THR A 77 8.21 -8.44 -9.41
C THR A 77 8.10 -9.44 -8.27
N ASN A 78 8.01 -10.73 -8.62
CA ASN A 78 8.36 -11.78 -7.68
C ASN A 78 9.83 -11.57 -7.33
N LYS A 79 10.12 -11.29 -6.06
CA LYS A 79 11.47 -11.48 -5.55
C LYS A 79 11.48 -12.85 -4.93
N ASP A 80 12.29 -13.74 -5.47
CA ASP A 80 12.63 -14.98 -4.78
C ASP A 80 13.26 -14.59 -3.44
N SER A 81 12.49 -14.74 -2.37
CA SER A 81 12.82 -14.44 -0.97
C SER A 81 13.22 -13.00 -0.62
N TYR A 82 12.35 -12.30 0.11
CA TYR A 82 12.78 -11.19 0.95
C TYR A 82 13.35 -11.81 2.25
N THR A 83 14.66 -11.75 2.44
CA THR A 83 15.29 -12.03 3.73
C THR A 83 14.92 -10.88 4.68
N THR A 84 13.77 -10.98 5.34
CA THR A 84 13.50 -10.13 6.50
C THR A 84 14.48 -10.52 7.60
N THR A 85 15.14 -9.55 8.21
CA THR A 85 16.17 -9.68 9.26
C THR A 85 15.64 -10.29 10.58
N VAL A 86 14.51 -10.99 10.55
CA VAL A 86 13.81 -11.56 11.70
C VAL A 86 13.40 -13.00 11.38
N GLY A 87 14.38 -13.91 11.49
CA GLY A 87 14.27 -15.25 12.09
C GLY A 87 13.28 -16.30 11.57
N TYR A 88 12.40 -16.03 10.60
CA TYR A 88 11.44 -17.01 10.11
C TYR A 88 11.69 -17.36 8.65
N ASN A 89 12.42 -18.46 8.43
CA ASN A 89 12.53 -19.11 7.13
C ASN A 89 11.21 -19.81 6.80
N TYR A 90 10.42 -19.22 5.92
CA TYR A 90 9.27 -19.89 5.33
C TYR A 90 9.70 -20.36 3.92
N ASN A 91 10.06 -21.63 3.80
CA ASN A 91 10.71 -22.22 2.62
C ASN A 91 9.87 -22.19 1.31
N GLU A 92 8.63 -21.73 1.35
CA GLU A 92 7.71 -21.69 0.20
C GLU A 92 7.15 -20.28 -0.09
N LYS A 93 7.71 -19.23 0.51
CA LYS A 93 7.24 -17.86 0.26
C LYS A 93 7.62 -17.37 -1.14
N LYS A 94 6.61 -17.08 -1.96
CA LYS A 94 6.73 -16.15 -3.08
C LYS A 94 6.46 -14.74 -2.56
N ASP A 95 7.52 -13.96 -2.36
CA ASP A 95 7.39 -12.57 -1.93
C ASP A 95 7.18 -11.67 -3.16
N TYR A 96 5.97 -11.15 -3.29
CA TYR A 96 5.65 -10.18 -4.34
C TYR A 96 5.95 -8.78 -3.85
N THR A 97 6.92 -8.12 -4.48
CA THR A 97 7.18 -6.70 -4.21
C THR A 97 6.56 -5.86 -5.33
N CYS A 98 5.54 -5.08 -4.96
CA CYS A 98 4.92 -4.11 -5.84
C CYS A 98 5.43 -2.71 -5.49
N VAL A 99 5.93 -1.98 -6.48
CA VAL A 99 6.25 -0.55 -6.35
C VAL A 99 5.08 0.23 -6.92
N LEU A 100 4.36 0.93 -6.06
CA LEU A 100 3.39 1.94 -6.48
C LEU A 100 4.16 3.09 -7.11
N LYS A 101 3.63 3.65 -8.20
CA LYS A 101 4.16 4.91 -8.76
C LYS A 101 4.13 6.01 -7.68
N ASN A 102 4.93 7.05 -7.86
CA ASN A 102 4.84 8.22 -6.99
C ASN A 102 3.43 8.83 -7.09
N ILE A 103 2.78 9.01 -5.96
CA ILE A 103 1.43 9.56 -5.87
C ILE A 103 1.53 10.96 -5.28
N THR A 104 1.09 11.96 -6.04
CA THR A 104 0.96 13.33 -5.54
C THR A 104 -0.48 13.56 -5.13
N LEU A 105 -0.71 13.97 -3.88
CA LEU A 105 -2.05 14.38 -3.44
C LEU A 105 -2.25 15.84 -3.84
N THR A 106 -3.26 16.08 -4.67
CA THR A 106 -3.69 17.40 -5.11
C THR A 106 -5.14 17.66 -4.65
N ASN A 107 -5.64 18.85 -4.94
CA ASN A 107 -6.97 19.34 -4.54
C ASN A 107 -8.12 18.90 -5.48
N GLU A 108 -7.89 17.94 -6.39
CA GLU A 108 -8.90 17.49 -7.36
C GLU A 108 -10.09 16.75 -6.71
#